data_AF-A0A3B0JSR9-F1
#
_entry.id   AF-A0A3B0JSR9-F1
#
_cell.length_a   1.000
_cell.length_b   1.000
_cell.length_c   1.000
_cell.angle_alpha   90.00
_cell.angle_beta   90.00
_cell.angle_gamma   90.00
#
_symmetry.space_group_name_H-M   'P 1'
#
loop_
_entity.id
_entity.type
_entity.pdbx_description
1 polymer ?
#
loop_
_entity_poly.entity_id
_entity_poly.type
_entity_poly.pdbx_seq_one_letter_code
_entity_poly.pdbx_strand_id
1 'polypeptide(L)'
;MTLKLGICTKADLDEAMKLQKREQYEEERKKRIFNAKQRLYGLDLDTLERQILEKNKQRSVQQECDKRYEEQEQLQKRLIAAKEKELDMQTRVANSDLNYYRCRYQRKEQRREFDLNDPNYLKKAKPMRIADDDITLGVSSAQIFSGEDLYNNDRKVRQREQQRAWLDQQVLERKQAEEARRQADNMLMENINCRDKHLEEMAKSEHVMRNHIIHKVREFNVNLAKQKQVGRDQAKREKYEDDMAEIYNMLSSDMLTENPDVAQSRTDPNKKIAFMYRGMTPEELLAFRKGQEQQLLDAAQRKTEAQLMDKQWEQYAINMDRTLMLKQIEVDRRRKDQFDDLMRANAKLAVEQDEQRKHSLEQLNNAVFDDFYDQFNKNSR
;
A
#
# COMPACT_ATOMS: atom_id res chain seq x y z
N MET A 1 180.44 -123.72 -130.13
CA MET A 1 179.41 -124.67 -130.59
C MET A 1 178.15 -123.87 -130.89
N THR A 2 177.81 -123.79 -132.17
CA THR A 2 176.60 -123.17 -132.73
C THR A 2 175.33 -123.88 -132.26
N LEU A 3 174.22 -123.17 -132.06
CA LEU A 3 172.87 -123.59 -132.51
C LEU A 3 171.86 -122.42 -132.47
N LYS A 4 171.54 -121.94 -133.68
CA LYS A 4 170.26 -121.46 -134.27
C LYS A 4 169.32 -120.51 -133.49
N LEU A 5 169.16 -119.30 -134.04
CA LEU A 5 168.11 -118.30 -133.77
C LEU A 5 166.84 -118.54 -134.61
N GLY A 6 165.66 -118.36 -134.00
CA GLY A 6 164.34 -118.32 -134.66
C GLY A 6 163.69 -116.93 -134.56
N ILE A 7 162.87 -116.58 -135.56
CA ILE A 7 162.29 -115.26 -135.86
C ILE A 7 160.99 -115.02 -135.04
N CYS A 8 160.82 -113.82 -134.46
CA CYS A 8 159.70 -113.41 -133.59
C CYS A 8 158.55 -112.75 -134.41
N THR A 9 157.28 -112.97 -134.05
CA THR A 9 156.06 -112.64 -134.82
C THR A 9 155.35 -111.36 -134.35
N LYS A 10 154.40 -110.81 -135.14
CA LYS A 10 153.68 -109.56 -134.84
C LYS A 10 152.74 -109.66 -133.63
N ALA A 11 152.23 -110.86 -133.35
CA ALA A 11 151.47 -111.14 -132.13
C ALA A 11 152.34 -110.94 -130.88
N ASP A 12 153.63 -111.30 -130.97
CA ASP A 12 154.60 -111.11 -129.90
C ASP A 12 154.87 -109.61 -129.63
N LEU A 13 154.79 -108.74 -130.66
CA LEU A 13 154.92 -107.28 -130.50
C LEU A 13 153.69 -106.62 -129.85
N ASP A 14 152.47 -107.06 -130.19
CA ASP A 14 151.25 -106.55 -129.56
C ASP A 14 151.08 -107.06 -128.12
N GLU A 15 151.49 -108.31 -127.86
CA GLU A 15 151.67 -108.80 -126.51
C GLU A 15 152.70 -107.95 -125.78
N ALA A 16 153.84 -107.63 -126.41
CA ALA A 16 154.84 -106.75 -125.82
C ALA A 16 154.29 -105.34 -125.54
N MET A 17 153.46 -104.73 -126.40
CA MET A 17 152.84 -103.41 -126.14
C MET A 17 151.76 -103.45 -125.07
N LYS A 18 150.93 -104.49 -125.02
CA LYS A 18 149.98 -104.69 -123.92
C LYS A 18 150.71 -104.92 -122.61
N LEU A 19 151.78 -105.71 -122.63
CA LEU A 19 152.71 -105.87 -121.52
C LEU A 19 153.30 -104.52 -121.14
N GLN A 20 153.75 -103.71 -122.09
CA GLN A 20 154.35 -102.39 -121.82
C GLN A 20 153.34 -101.39 -121.27
N LYS A 21 152.10 -101.35 -121.75
CA LYS A 21 151.01 -100.54 -121.14
C LYS A 21 150.63 -101.06 -119.78
N ARG A 22 150.58 -102.38 -119.60
CA ARG A 22 150.30 -103.01 -118.32
C ARG A 22 151.43 -102.72 -117.35
N GLU A 23 152.67 -102.69 -117.81
CA GLU A 23 153.86 -102.25 -117.09
C GLU A 23 153.78 -100.75 -116.79
N GLN A 24 153.35 -99.89 -117.71
CA GLN A 24 153.16 -98.45 -117.47
C GLN A 24 152.06 -98.19 -116.44
N TYR A 25 150.92 -98.87 -116.54
CA TYR A 25 149.85 -98.80 -115.54
C TYR A 25 150.31 -99.41 -114.21
N GLU A 26 151.02 -100.53 -114.24
CA GLU A 26 151.68 -101.12 -113.06
C GLU A 26 152.69 -100.14 -112.49
N GLU A 27 153.45 -99.39 -113.30
CA GLU A 27 154.43 -98.40 -112.86
C GLU A 27 153.76 -97.16 -112.26
N GLU A 28 152.72 -96.61 -112.87
CA GLU A 28 151.91 -95.51 -112.32
C GLU A 28 151.18 -95.94 -111.05
N ARG A 29 150.69 -97.18 -111.03
CA ARG A 29 150.07 -97.79 -109.84
C ARG A 29 151.13 -98.05 -108.78
N LYS A 30 152.33 -98.53 -109.12
CA LYS A 30 153.46 -98.71 -108.21
C LYS A 30 153.91 -97.36 -107.66
N LYS A 31 154.00 -96.32 -108.48
CA LYS A 31 154.30 -94.94 -108.05
C LYS A 31 153.28 -94.47 -106.99
N ARG A 32 151.99 -94.79 -107.14
CA ARG A 32 150.95 -94.47 -106.15
C ARG A 32 150.95 -95.38 -104.92
N ILE A 33 151.14 -96.68 -105.11
CA ILE A 33 151.13 -97.68 -104.04
C ILE A 33 152.41 -97.55 -103.22
N PHE A 34 153.60 -97.68 -103.79
CA PHE A 34 154.85 -97.63 -103.03
C PHE A 34 155.15 -96.26 -102.41
N ASN A 35 154.60 -95.17 -102.95
CA ASN A 35 154.62 -93.89 -102.29
C ASN A 35 153.68 -93.91 -101.07
N ALA A 36 154.24 -94.25 -99.91
CA ALA A 36 153.51 -94.31 -98.64
C ALA A 36 152.69 -93.03 -98.37
N LYS A 37 153.22 -91.86 -98.76
CA LYS A 37 152.55 -90.57 -98.58
C LYS A 37 151.29 -90.44 -99.45
N GLN A 38 151.35 -90.87 -100.71
CA GLN A 38 150.20 -90.83 -101.63
C GLN A 38 149.15 -91.90 -101.31
N ARG A 39 149.58 -93.02 -100.71
CA ARG A 39 148.69 -94.08 -100.19
C ARG A 39 147.94 -93.65 -98.94
N LEU A 40 148.61 -92.95 -98.02
CA LEU A 40 147.99 -92.44 -96.79
C LEU A 40 147.14 -91.18 -97.03
N TYR A 41 147.59 -90.24 -97.88
CA TYR A 41 147.00 -88.89 -98.00
C TYR A 41 146.86 -88.38 -99.45
N GLY A 42 146.69 -89.27 -100.43
CA GLY A 42 146.53 -88.88 -101.84
C GLY A 42 145.23 -88.11 -102.09
N LEU A 43 145.34 -86.79 -102.23
CA LEU A 43 144.22 -85.87 -102.49
C LEU A 43 144.46 -85.15 -103.82
N ASP A 44 143.43 -85.06 -104.65
CA ASP A 44 143.43 -84.27 -105.88
C ASP A 44 143.05 -82.83 -105.55
N LEU A 45 144.07 -81.99 -105.36
CA LEU A 45 143.88 -80.61 -104.90
C LEU A 45 143.12 -79.77 -105.94
N ASP A 46 143.34 -79.97 -107.23
CA ASP A 46 142.74 -79.13 -108.29
C ASP A 46 141.23 -79.37 -108.46
N THR A 47 140.76 -80.61 -108.28
CA THR A 47 139.31 -80.90 -108.30
C THR A 47 138.64 -80.50 -106.99
N LEU A 48 139.31 -80.71 -105.85
CA LEU A 48 138.83 -80.23 -104.56
C LEU A 48 138.73 -78.70 -104.54
N GLU A 49 139.70 -77.97 -105.10
CA GLU A 49 139.66 -76.51 -105.23
C GLU A 49 138.47 -76.05 -106.08
N ARG A 50 138.19 -76.71 -107.21
CA ARG A 50 137.00 -76.42 -108.04
C ARG A 50 135.69 -76.69 -107.29
N GLN A 51 135.58 -77.81 -106.58
CA GLN A 51 134.40 -78.11 -105.74
C GLN A 51 134.23 -77.10 -104.60
N ILE A 52 135.33 -76.68 -103.97
CA ILE A 52 135.33 -75.63 -102.95
C ILE A 52 134.84 -74.30 -103.55
N LEU A 53 135.33 -73.92 -104.74
CA LEU A 53 134.90 -72.70 -105.43
C LEU A 53 133.41 -72.75 -105.79
N GLU A 54 132.91 -73.87 -106.33
CA GLU A 54 131.49 -74.03 -106.67
C GLU A 54 130.61 -73.97 -105.41
N LYS A 55 131.00 -74.68 -104.34
CA LYS A 55 130.29 -74.65 -103.06
C LYS A 55 130.31 -73.26 -102.42
N ASN A 56 131.43 -72.54 -102.52
CA ASN A 56 131.55 -71.17 -102.06
C ASN A 56 130.66 -70.24 -102.89
N LYS A 57 130.58 -70.43 -104.21
CA LYS A 57 129.67 -69.68 -105.09
C LYS A 57 128.21 -69.94 -104.74
N GLN A 58 127.80 -71.21 -104.59
CA GLN A 58 126.45 -71.57 -104.15
C GLN A 58 126.11 -70.97 -102.78
N ARG A 59 127.05 -71.06 -101.82
CA ARG A 59 126.91 -70.42 -100.51
C ARG A 59 126.78 -68.90 -100.61
N SER A 60 127.54 -68.24 -101.49
CA SER A 60 127.44 -66.79 -101.69
C SER A 60 126.08 -66.38 -102.29
N VAL A 61 125.56 -67.13 -103.27
CA VAL A 61 124.26 -66.89 -103.87
C VAL A 61 123.14 -67.12 -102.86
N GLN A 62 123.24 -68.20 -102.06
CA GLN A 62 122.29 -68.47 -100.99
C GLN A 62 122.31 -67.37 -99.93
N GLN A 63 123.50 -66.91 -99.51
CA GLN A 63 123.63 -65.76 -98.61
C GLN A 63 123.03 -64.47 -99.18
N GLU A 64 123.17 -64.21 -100.49
CA GLU A 64 122.51 -63.07 -101.13
C GLU A 64 121.00 -63.22 -101.19
N CYS A 65 120.48 -64.41 -101.48
CA CYS A 65 119.05 -64.71 -101.43
C CYS A 65 118.49 -64.52 -100.02
N ASP A 66 119.15 -65.09 -99.01
CA ASP A 66 118.77 -64.99 -97.60
C ASP A 66 118.78 -63.52 -97.16
N LYS A 67 119.82 -62.74 -97.52
CA LYS A 67 119.87 -61.29 -97.27
C LYS A 67 118.70 -60.55 -97.91
N ARG A 68 118.34 -60.87 -99.16
CA ARG A 68 117.18 -60.25 -99.83
C ARG A 68 115.87 -60.60 -99.13
N TYR A 69 115.71 -61.83 -98.67
CA TYR A 69 114.53 -62.23 -97.90
C TYR A 69 114.48 -61.56 -96.52
N GLU A 70 115.61 -61.45 -95.82
CA GLU A 70 115.73 -60.71 -94.56
C GLU A 70 115.38 -59.23 -94.75
N GLU A 71 115.89 -58.58 -95.81
CA GLU A 71 115.54 -57.21 -96.17
C GLU A 71 114.05 -57.05 -96.45
N GLN A 72 113.46 -57.99 -97.21
CA GLN A 72 112.03 -57.99 -97.50
C GLN A 72 111.17 -58.20 -96.23
N GLU A 73 111.58 -59.11 -95.34
CA GLU A 73 110.91 -59.34 -94.06
C GLU A 73 111.00 -58.11 -93.15
N GLN A 74 112.17 -57.46 -93.09
CA GLN A 74 112.35 -56.21 -92.35
C GLN A 74 111.44 -55.10 -92.90
N LEU A 75 111.32 -54.97 -94.22
CA LEU A 75 110.40 -54.04 -94.86
C LEU A 75 108.94 -54.36 -94.50
N GLN A 76 108.54 -55.64 -94.58
CA GLN A 76 107.19 -56.06 -94.21
C GLN A 76 106.88 -55.80 -92.73
N LYS A 77 107.81 -56.09 -91.81
CA LYS A 77 107.67 -55.78 -90.37
C LYS A 77 107.48 -54.28 -90.13
N ARG A 78 108.26 -53.43 -90.82
CA ARG A 78 108.11 -51.98 -90.73
C ARG A 78 106.74 -51.52 -91.25
N LEU A 79 106.26 -52.09 -92.35
CA LEU A 79 104.93 -51.78 -92.91
C LEU A 79 103.81 -52.21 -91.95
N ILE A 80 103.90 -53.40 -91.36
CA ILE A 80 102.92 -53.89 -90.38
C ILE A 80 102.91 -52.97 -89.15
N ALA A 81 104.07 -52.65 -88.57
CA ALA A 81 104.15 -51.76 -87.42
C ALA A 81 103.61 -50.34 -87.72
N ALA A 82 103.86 -49.82 -88.93
CA ALA A 82 103.28 -48.55 -89.37
C ALA A 82 101.75 -48.63 -89.47
N LYS A 83 101.21 -49.73 -90.01
CA LYS A 83 99.76 -49.97 -90.10
C LYS A 83 99.09 -50.17 -88.74
N GLU A 84 99.74 -50.88 -87.82
CA GLU A 84 99.28 -51.00 -86.43
C GLU A 84 99.20 -49.64 -85.76
N LYS A 85 100.22 -48.78 -85.93
CA LYS A 85 100.22 -47.42 -85.38
C LYS A 85 99.11 -46.54 -85.97
N GLU A 86 98.84 -46.65 -87.28
CA GLU A 86 97.71 -45.96 -87.92
C GLU A 86 96.38 -46.42 -87.32
N LEU A 87 96.19 -47.73 -87.14
CA LEU A 87 94.98 -48.32 -86.57
C LEU A 87 94.80 -47.93 -85.10
N ASP A 88 95.88 -47.92 -84.31
CA ASP A 88 95.88 -47.42 -82.93
C ASP A 88 95.48 -45.95 -82.85
N MET A 89 95.96 -45.12 -83.79
CA MET A 89 95.56 -43.72 -83.85
C MET A 89 94.07 -43.57 -84.20
N GLN A 90 93.57 -44.32 -85.18
CA GLN A 90 92.16 -44.30 -85.57
C GLN A 90 91.25 -44.78 -84.44
N THR A 91 91.62 -45.86 -83.74
CA THR A 91 90.85 -46.37 -82.60
C THR A 91 90.84 -45.38 -81.44
N ARG A 92 91.96 -44.68 -81.18
CA ARG A 92 92.01 -43.60 -80.19
C ARG A 92 91.08 -42.44 -80.54
N VAL A 93 91.07 -42.00 -81.80
CA VAL A 93 90.16 -40.94 -82.27
C VAL A 93 88.71 -41.38 -82.13
N ALA A 94 88.36 -42.57 -82.63
CA ALA A 94 87.01 -43.11 -82.52
C ALA A 94 86.54 -43.24 -81.05
N ASN A 95 87.42 -43.69 -80.16
CA ASN A 95 87.13 -43.76 -78.72
C ASN A 95 86.97 -42.36 -78.08
N SER A 96 87.78 -41.38 -78.49
CA SER A 96 87.64 -39.98 -78.05
C SER A 96 86.30 -39.41 -78.50
N ASP A 97 85.92 -39.61 -79.76
CA ASP A 97 84.66 -39.12 -80.32
C ASP A 97 83.46 -39.79 -79.65
N LEU A 98 83.54 -41.09 -79.40
CA LEU A 98 82.52 -41.83 -78.65
C LEU A 98 82.38 -41.31 -77.21
N ASN A 99 83.49 -41.05 -76.54
CA ASN A 99 83.47 -40.47 -75.20
C ASN A 99 82.94 -39.03 -75.20
N TYR A 100 83.30 -38.23 -76.20
CA TYR A 100 82.74 -36.90 -76.40
C TYR A 100 81.21 -36.98 -76.56
N TYR A 101 80.73 -37.89 -77.41
CA TYR A 101 79.30 -38.12 -77.62
C TYR A 101 78.60 -38.56 -76.32
N ARG A 102 79.18 -39.51 -75.57
CA ARG A 102 78.69 -39.95 -74.25
C ARG A 102 78.58 -38.78 -73.28
N CYS A 103 79.63 -37.98 -73.15
CA CYS A 103 79.65 -36.83 -72.24
C CYS A 103 78.71 -35.70 -72.65
N ARG A 104 78.42 -35.54 -73.95
CA ARG A 104 77.58 -34.45 -74.45
C ARG A 104 76.10 -34.79 -74.50
N TYR A 105 75.76 -36.01 -74.92
CA TYR A 105 74.39 -36.42 -75.27
C TYR A 105 73.84 -37.57 -74.43
N GLN A 106 74.66 -38.22 -73.60
CA GLN A 106 74.24 -39.31 -72.72
C GLN A 106 74.41 -38.95 -71.23
N ARG A 107 74.30 -37.65 -70.91
CA ARG A 107 74.36 -37.16 -69.53
C ARG A 107 73.11 -37.64 -68.78
N LYS A 108 73.25 -37.91 -67.48
CA LYS A 108 72.11 -38.30 -66.63
C LYS A 108 70.98 -37.26 -66.64
N GLU A 109 71.35 -35.99 -66.70
CA GLU A 109 70.44 -34.82 -66.75
C GLU A 109 69.52 -34.80 -67.99
N GLN A 110 69.93 -35.44 -69.09
CA GLN A 110 69.20 -35.43 -70.36
C GLN A 110 68.25 -36.63 -70.50
N ARG A 111 68.17 -37.50 -69.49
CA ARG A 111 67.27 -38.65 -69.50
C ARG A 111 65.83 -38.19 -69.35
N ARG A 112 64.90 -38.94 -69.95
CA ARG A 112 63.46 -38.65 -69.89
C ARG A 112 62.95 -38.63 -68.45
N GLU A 113 63.48 -39.52 -67.62
CA GLU A 113 63.13 -39.72 -66.22
C GLU A 113 64.03 -38.93 -65.24
N PHE A 114 64.82 -37.97 -65.72
CA PHE A 114 65.71 -37.21 -64.84
C PHE A 114 64.94 -36.34 -63.84
N ASP A 115 63.78 -35.81 -64.23
CA ASP A 115 62.87 -35.08 -63.34
C ASP A 115 62.49 -35.88 -62.09
N LEU A 116 62.23 -37.18 -62.24
CA LEU A 116 61.94 -38.10 -61.13
C LEU A 116 63.19 -38.46 -60.30
N ASN A 117 64.36 -38.50 -60.94
CA ASN A 117 65.62 -38.92 -60.32
C ASN A 117 66.55 -37.75 -59.92
N ASP A 118 66.08 -36.51 -60.04
CA ASP A 118 66.86 -35.32 -59.71
C ASP A 118 67.13 -35.28 -58.19
N PRO A 119 68.39 -35.32 -57.74
CA PRO A 119 68.72 -35.22 -56.31
C PRO A 119 68.18 -33.96 -55.64
N ASN A 120 67.93 -32.90 -56.42
CA ASN A 120 67.39 -31.63 -55.94
C ASN A 120 65.90 -31.46 -56.21
N TYR A 121 65.17 -32.51 -56.62
CA TYR A 121 63.73 -32.45 -56.90
C TYR A 121 62.94 -31.76 -55.77
N LEU A 122 63.13 -32.20 -54.52
CA LEU A 122 62.43 -31.65 -53.35
C LEU A 122 62.76 -30.17 -53.08
N LYS A 123 63.93 -29.69 -53.49
CA LYS A 123 64.32 -28.28 -53.34
C LYS A 123 63.70 -27.38 -54.41
N LYS A 124 63.43 -27.95 -55.59
CA LYS A 124 62.80 -27.26 -56.73
C LYS A 124 61.27 -27.33 -56.66
N ALA A 125 60.72 -28.35 -56.01
CA ALA A 125 59.30 -28.53 -55.83
C ALA A 125 58.68 -27.36 -55.06
N LYS A 126 57.56 -26.83 -55.57
CA LYS A 126 56.77 -25.83 -54.86
C LYS A 126 55.90 -26.53 -53.79
N PRO A 127 55.58 -25.85 -52.67
CA PRO A 127 54.56 -26.33 -51.75
C PRO A 127 53.25 -26.63 -52.47
N MET A 128 52.51 -27.63 -51.99
CA MET A 128 51.23 -28.04 -52.59
C MET A 128 50.16 -26.95 -52.51
N ARG A 129 50.25 -26.04 -51.52
CA ARG A 129 49.40 -24.85 -51.35
C ARG A 129 50.30 -23.67 -51.05
N ILE A 130 50.20 -22.60 -51.85
CA ILE A 130 51.04 -21.40 -51.73
C ILE A 130 50.34 -20.31 -50.91
N ALA A 131 49.04 -20.17 -51.09
CA ALA A 131 48.20 -19.20 -50.40
C ALA A 131 46.83 -19.81 -50.07
N ASP A 132 46.05 -19.10 -49.26
CA ASP A 132 44.67 -19.50 -48.93
C ASP A 132 43.73 -19.37 -50.13
N ASP A 133 43.95 -18.33 -50.95
CA ASP A 133 43.19 -18.06 -52.18
C ASP A 133 43.93 -18.56 -53.43
N ASP A 134 44.51 -19.77 -53.37
CA ASP A 134 45.22 -20.36 -54.50
C ASP A 134 44.25 -20.86 -55.57
N ILE A 135 44.14 -20.12 -56.67
CA ILE A 135 43.24 -20.39 -57.79
C ILE A 135 43.57 -21.73 -58.49
N THR A 136 44.79 -22.24 -58.36
CA THR A 136 45.19 -23.52 -58.97
C THR A 136 44.62 -24.74 -58.24
N LEU A 137 44.12 -24.56 -57.00
CA LEU A 137 43.59 -25.60 -56.15
C LEU A 137 42.06 -25.63 -56.17
N GLY A 138 41.51 -26.59 -56.93
CA GLY A 138 40.08 -26.90 -56.90
C GLY A 138 39.70 -27.90 -55.80
N VAL A 139 38.40 -28.18 -55.67
CA VAL A 139 37.84 -29.11 -54.66
C VAL A 139 38.46 -30.51 -54.73
N SER A 140 38.75 -31.01 -55.93
CA SER A 140 39.34 -32.35 -56.14
C SER A 140 40.76 -32.48 -55.60
N SER A 141 41.47 -31.37 -55.37
CA SER A 141 42.86 -31.38 -54.85
C SER A 141 42.93 -31.76 -53.36
N ALA A 142 41.82 -31.62 -52.64
CA ALA A 142 41.72 -31.85 -51.18
C ALA A 142 42.75 -31.06 -50.34
N GLN A 143 43.25 -29.92 -50.85
CA GLN A 143 44.19 -29.04 -50.14
C GLN A 143 43.51 -27.86 -49.43
N ILE A 144 42.29 -27.50 -49.85
CA ILE A 144 41.49 -26.40 -49.29
C ILE A 144 40.10 -26.94 -48.95
N PHE A 145 39.69 -26.77 -47.70
CA PHE A 145 38.37 -27.19 -47.22
C PHE A 145 37.56 -25.97 -46.81
N SER A 146 36.35 -25.83 -47.36
CA SER A 146 35.44 -24.72 -47.03
C SER A 146 35.00 -24.69 -45.56
N GLY A 147 35.12 -25.83 -44.85
CA GLY A 147 34.81 -25.92 -43.42
C GLY A 147 35.92 -25.44 -42.48
N GLU A 148 37.14 -25.19 -42.97
CA GLU A 148 38.27 -24.73 -42.15
C GLU A 148 38.02 -23.33 -41.56
N ASP A 149 37.33 -22.48 -42.33
CA ASP A 149 36.93 -21.12 -41.97
C ASP A 149 38.02 -20.31 -41.24
N LEU A 150 38.90 -19.74 -42.07
CA LEU A 150 40.00 -18.89 -41.64
C LEU A 150 39.53 -17.62 -40.90
N TYR A 151 38.30 -17.17 -41.15
CA TYR A 151 37.72 -15.93 -40.59
C TYR A 151 36.90 -16.17 -39.31
N ASN A 152 37.01 -17.35 -38.69
CA ASN A 152 36.25 -17.68 -37.49
C ASN A 152 36.48 -16.66 -36.35
N ASN A 153 37.72 -16.21 -36.17
CA ASN A 153 38.06 -15.22 -35.14
C ASN A 153 37.39 -13.87 -35.41
N ASP A 154 37.49 -13.34 -36.63
CA ASP A 154 36.87 -12.07 -37.01
C ASP A 154 35.35 -12.12 -36.90
N ARG A 155 34.74 -13.25 -37.29
CA ARG A 155 33.30 -13.45 -37.12
C ARG A 155 32.90 -13.44 -35.65
N LYS A 156 33.66 -14.09 -34.77
CA LYS A 156 33.42 -14.08 -33.32
C LYS A 156 33.56 -12.67 -32.73
N VAL A 157 34.54 -11.89 -33.18
CA VAL A 157 34.70 -10.49 -32.76
C VAL A 157 33.47 -9.68 -33.15
N ARG A 158 33.05 -9.72 -34.42
CA ARG A 158 31.83 -9.04 -34.90
C ARG A 158 30.57 -9.48 -34.15
N GLN A 159 30.43 -10.77 -33.86
CA GLN A 159 29.29 -11.28 -33.06
C GLN A 159 29.29 -10.73 -31.64
N ARG A 160 30.46 -10.65 -30.98
CA ARG A 160 30.57 -10.05 -29.64
C ARG A 160 30.27 -8.56 -29.66
N GLU A 161 30.72 -7.83 -30.66
CA GLU A 161 30.42 -6.41 -30.83
C GLU A 161 28.92 -6.17 -31.03
N GLN A 162 28.26 -6.98 -31.87
CA GLN A 162 26.81 -6.94 -32.05
C GLN A 162 26.07 -7.24 -30.75
N GLN A 163 26.48 -8.30 -30.05
CA GLN A 163 25.87 -8.67 -28.77
C GLN A 163 26.04 -7.56 -27.73
N ARG A 164 27.22 -6.95 -27.66
CA ARG A 164 27.48 -5.81 -26.77
C ARG A 164 26.59 -4.63 -27.12
N ALA A 165 26.50 -4.25 -28.39
CA ALA A 165 25.64 -3.16 -28.82
C ALA A 165 24.16 -3.38 -28.47
N TRP A 166 23.66 -4.60 -28.65
CA TRP A 166 22.29 -4.95 -28.25
C TRP A 166 22.07 -4.88 -26.74
N LEU A 167 23.02 -5.38 -25.95
CA LEU A 167 22.95 -5.30 -24.49
C LEU A 167 23.01 -3.86 -24.01
N ASP A 168 23.90 -3.04 -24.58
CA ASP A 168 24.01 -1.62 -24.24
C ASP A 168 22.71 -0.88 -24.57
N GLN A 169 22.10 -1.16 -25.72
CA GLN A 169 20.79 -0.61 -26.10
C GLN A 169 19.69 -1.05 -25.12
N GLN A 170 19.63 -2.34 -24.78
CA GLN A 170 18.64 -2.87 -23.85
C GLN A 170 18.79 -2.30 -22.43
N VAL A 171 20.02 -2.11 -21.97
CA VAL A 171 20.31 -1.47 -20.67
C VAL A 171 19.87 -0.01 -20.68
N LEU A 172 20.17 0.73 -21.76
CA LEU A 172 19.75 2.11 -21.92
C LEU A 172 18.22 2.25 -21.92
N GLU A 173 17.52 1.43 -22.70
CA GLU A 173 16.06 1.42 -22.78
C GLU A 173 15.44 1.08 -21.41
N ARG A 174 15.96 0.05 -20.72
CA ARG A 174 15.50 -0.31 -19.38
C ARG A 174 15.71 0.83 -18.39
N LYS A 175 16.86 1.50 -18.44
CA LYS A 175 17.18 2.63 -17.55
C LYS A 175 16.24 3.81 -17.82
N GLN A 176 15.99 4.14 -19.08
CA GLN A 176 15.03 5.19 -19.46
C GLN A 176 13.61 4.85 -19.00
N ALA A 177 13.17 3.60 -19.17
CA ALA A 177 11.86 3.15 -18.71
C ALA A 177 11.73 3.20 -17.18
N GLU A 178 12.79 2.85 -16.45
CA GLU A 178 12.83 2.93 -14.99
C GLU A 178 12.82 4.39 -14.50
N GLU A 179 13.57 5.28 -15.14
CA GLU A 179 13.55 6.72 -14.85
C GLU A 179 12.17 7.33 -15.13
N ALA A 180 11.55 7.00 -16.26
CA ALA A 180 10.20 7.45 -16.61
C ALA A 180 9.16 6.95 -15.59
N ARG A 181 9.25 5.68 -15.18
CA ARG A 181 8.39 5.11 -14.13
C ARG A 181 8.59 5.84 -12.80
N ARG A 182 9.83 6.09 -12.39
CA ARG A 182 10.14 6.80 -11.15
C ARG A 182 9.64 8.25 -11.18
N GLN A 183 9.74 8.92 -12.32
CA GLN A 183 9.18 10.27 -12.51
C GLN A 183 7.64 10.25 -12.40
N ALA A 184 6.97 9.26 -13.01
CA ALA A 184 5.53 9.09 -12.90
C ALA A 184 5.09 8.80 -11.45
N ASP A 185 5.81 7.92 -10.75
CA ASP A 185 5.54 7.60 -9.34
C ASP A 185 5.76 8.84 -8.45
N ASN A 186 6.81 9.62 -8.68
CA ASN A 186 7.04 10.88 -7.96
C ASN A 186 5.91 11.89 -8.20
N MET A 187 5.45 12.05 -9.45
CA MET A 187 4.35 12.95 -9.80
C MET A 187 3.04 12.50 -9.13
N LEU A 188 2.79 11.20 -9.07
CA LEU A 188 1.63 10.64 -8.37
C LEU A 188 1.72 10.91 -6.86
N MET A 189 2.88 10.69 -6.25
CA MET A 189 3.09 10.97 -4.82
C MET A 189 2.92 12.46 -4.50
N GLU A 190 3.43 13.35 -5.36
CA GLU A 190 3.22 14.79 -5.22
C GLU A 190 1.73 15.15 -5.33
N ASN A 191 1.00 14.56 -6.29
CA ASN A 191 -0.44 14.78 -6.43
C ASN A 191 -1.23 14.31 -5.21
N ILE A 192 -0.89 13.13 -4.66
CA ILE A 192 -1.50 12.61 -3.42
C ILE A 192 -1.21 13.55 -2.26
N ASN A 193 0.04 13.98 -2.07
CA ASN A 193 0.42 14.90 -1.00
C ASN A 193 -0.32 16.25 -1.12
N CYS A 194 -0.47 16.77 -2.33
CA CYS A 194 -1.25 17.99 -2.58
C CYS A 194 -2.73 17.79 -2.20
N ARG A 195 -3.32 16.64 -2.55
CA ARG A 195 -4.70 16.31 -2.21
C ARG A 195 -4.89 16.16 -0.70
N ASP A 196 -3.97 15.48 -0.02
CA ASP A 196 -4.03 15.30 1.43
C ASP A 196 -3.91 16.63 2.17
N LYS A 197 -2.99 17.51 1.75
CA LYS A 197 -2.90 18.89 2.28
C LYS A 197 -4.20 19.67 2.09
N HIS A 198 -4.80 19.57 0.90
CA HIS A 198 -6.08 20.23 0.63
C HIS A 198 -7.20 19.69 1.54
N LEU A 199 -7.26 18.38 1.74
CA LEU A 199 -8.22 17.76 2.67
C LEU A 199 -8.00 18.21 4.12
N GLU A 200 -6.75 18.31 4.58
CA GLU A 200 -6.43 18.86 5.89
C GLU A 200 -6.87 20.31 6.05
N GLU A 201 -6.61 21.16 5.04
CA GLU A 201 -7.06 22.55 5.02
C GLU A 201 -8.58 22.66 5.06
N MET A 202 -9.28 21.84 4.26
CA MET A 202 -10.75 21.76 4.29
C MET A 202 -11.25 21.36 5.68
N ALA A 203 -10.70 20.30 6.29
CA ALA A 203 -11.09 19.85 7.62
C ALA A 203 -10.84 20.92 8.70
N LYS A 204 -9.70 21.62 8.64
CA LYS A 204 -9.40 22.77 9.52
C LYS A 204 -10.44 23.89 9.33
N SER A 205 -10.76 24.23 8.09
CA SER A 205 -11.76 25.26 7.78
C SER A 205 -13.16 24.88 8.28
N GLU A 206 -13.58 23.63 8.11
CA GLU A 206 -14.85 23.12 8.61
C GLU A 206 -14.91 23.20 10.13
N HIS A 207 -13.83 22.80 10.81
CA HIS A 207 -13.76 22.86 12.26
C HIS A 207 -13.87 24.31 12.77
N VAL A 208 -13.18 25.25 12.13
CA VAL A 208 -13.29 26.68 12.46
C VAL A 208 -14.71 27.19 12.23
N MET A 209 -15.33 26.85 11.11
CA MET A 209 -16.72 27.24 10.81
C MET A 209 -17.71 26.66 11.82
N ARG A 210 -17.60 25.37 12.17
CA ARG A 210 -18.43 24.75 13.22
C ARG A 210 -18.27 25.46 14.55
N ASN A 211 -17.03 25.74 14.96
CA ASN A 211 -16.77 26.47 16.21
C ASN A 211 -17.38 27.87 16.17
N HIS A 212 -17.28 28.56 15.02
CA HIS A 212 -17.90 29.87 14.83
C HIS A 212 -19.43 29.80 14.95
N ILE A 213 -20.07 28.82 14.32
CA ILE A 213 -21.52 28.60 14.40
C ILE A 213 -21.92 28.31 15.86
N ILE A 214 -21.22 27.40 16.54
CA ILE A 214 -21.48 27.07 17.96
C ILE A 214 -21.36 28.33 18.83
N HIS A 215 -20.33 29.14 18.60
CA HIS A 215 -20.15 30.40 19.31
C HIS A 215 -21.33 31.35 19.08
N LYS A 216 -21.76 31.52 17.83
CA LYS A 216 -22.90 32.38 17.46
C LYS A 216 -24.21 31.89 18.07
N VAL A 217 -24.47 30.58 18.04
CA VAL A 217 -25.64 29.97 18.70
C VAL A 217 -25.59 30.18 20.20
N ARG A 218 -24.41 30.03 20.83
CA ARG A 218 -24.23 30.30 22.26
C ARG A 218 -24.53 31.77 22.60
N GLU A 219 -23.96 32.72 21.84
CA GLU A 219 -24.24 34.16 22.00
C GLU A 219 -25.74 34.44 21.90
N PHE A 220 -26.40 33.89 20.88
CA PHE A 220 -27.84 34.04 20.69
C PHE A 220 -28.64 33.48 21.87
N ASN A 221 -28.33 32.28 22.34
CA ASN A 221 -29.02 31.67 23.48
C ASN A 221 -28.82 32.45 24.78
N VAL A 222 -27.62 32.99 25.01
CA VAL A 222 -27.33 33.86 26.17
C VAL A 222 -28.17 35.14 26.09
N ASN A 223 -28.24 35.77 24.92
CA ASN A 223 -29.04 36.97 24.72
C ASN A 223 -30.55 36.68 24.88
N LEU A 224 -31.03 35.56 24.34
CA LEU A 224 -32.41 35.11 24.51
C LEU A 224 -32.75 34.84 25.98
N ALA A 225 -31.83 34.22 26.73
CA ALA A 225 -32.00 33.99 28.16
C ALA A 225 -32.10 35.31 28.95
N LYS A 226 -31.23 36.29 28.64
CA LYS A 226 -31.31 37.64 29.22
C LYS A 226 -32.63 38.32 28.89
N GLN A 227 -33.08 38.26 27.64
CA GLN A 227 -34.35 38.86 27.22
C GLN A 227 -35.53 38.21 27.95
N LYS A 228 -35.55 36.89 28.09
CA LYS A 228 -36.58 36.17 28.87
C LYS A 228 -36.54 36.54 30.34
N GLN A 229 -35.37 36.73 30.93
CA GLN A 229 -35.22 37.17 32.31
C GLN A 229 -35.82 38.57 32.50
N VAL A 230 -35.46 39.52 31.65
CA VAL A 230 -36.03 40.88 31.67
C VAL A 230 -37.55 40.84 31.51
N GLY A 231 -38.07 40.04 30.57
CA GLY A 231 -39.52 39.88 30.39
C GLY A 231 -40.23 39.27 31.60
N ARG A 232 -39.60 38.31 32.30
CA ARG A 232 -40.14 37.77 33.57
C ARG A 232 -40.13 38.81 34.68
N ASP A 233 -39.06 39.59 34.79
CA ASP A 233 -38.95 40.64 35.79
C ASP A 233 -39.98 41.76 35.55
N GLN A 234 -40.24 42.11 34.28
CA GLN A 234 -41.31 43.03 33.89
C GLN A 234 -42.68 42.46 34.23
N ALA A 235 -43.01 41.24 33.80
CA ALA A 235 -44.30 40.61 34.11
C ALA A 235 -44.54 40.46 35.62
N LYS A 236 -43.47 40.23 36.40
CA LYS A 236 -43.55 40.19 37.87
C LYS A 236 -43.84 41.57 38.46
N ARG A 237 -43.26 42.65 37.90
CA ARG A 237 -43.55 44.03 38.30
C ARG A 237 -44.98 44.41 37.94
N GLU A 238 -45.40 44.16 36.70
CA GLU A 238 -46.77 44.40 36.24
C GLU A 238 -47.78 43.66 37.13
N LYS A 239 -47.56 42.38 37.39
CA LYS A 239 -48.43 41.63 38.31
C LYS A 239 -48.45 42.23 39.72
N TYR A 240 -47.31 42.66 40.24
CA TYR A 240 -47.26 43.30 41.56
C TYR A 240 -48.02 44.64 41.57
N GLU A 241 -47.91 45.43 40.50
CA GLU A 241 -48.67 46.67 40.32
C GLU A 241 -50.17 46.40 40.22
N ASP A 242 -50.59 45.38 39.46
CA ASP A 242 -51.98 44.94 39.35
C ASP A 242 -52.53 44.43 40.69
N ASP A 243 -51.79 43.55 41.38
CA ASP A 243 -52.16 43.04 42.70
C ASP A 243 -52.30 44.23 43.70
N MET A 244 -51.41 45.22 43.63
CA MET A 244 -51.49 46.41 44.48
C MET A 244 -52.70 47.29 44.13
N ALA A 245 -52.98 47.47 42.84
CA ALA A 245 -54.14 48.22 42.38
C ALA A 245 -55.45 47.53 42.80
N GLU A 246 -55.52 46.19 42.75
CA GLU A 246 -56.64 45.42 43.28
C GLU A 246 -56.82 45.65 44.78
N ILE A 247 -55.73 45.56 45.57
CA ILE A 247 -55.76 45.83 47.02
C ILE A 247 -56.26 47.25 47.30
N TYR A 248 -55.74 48.26 46.60
CA TYR A 248 -56.18 49.64 46.77
C TYR A 248 -57.65 49.83 46.41
N ASN A 249 -58.10 49.28 45.27
CA ASN A 249 -59.49 49.34 44.84
C ASN A 249 -60.44 48.68 45.85
N MET A 250 -60.05 47.52 46.40
CA MET A 250 -60.82 46.84 47.44
C MET A 250 -60.86 47.65 48.73
N LEU A 251 -59.73 48.19 49.19
CA LEU A 251 -59.65 49.03 50.39
C LEU A 251 -60.49 50.30 50.27
N SER A 252 -60.54 50.92 49.09
CA SER A 252 -61.37 52.10 48.82
C SER A 252 -62.80 51.76 48.40
N SER A 253 -63.14 50.47 48.32
CA SER A 253 -64.48 50.07 47.89
C SER A 253 -65.53 50.46 48.93
N ASP A 254 -66.72 50.79 48.45
CA ASP A 254 -67.89 51.10 49.27
C ASP A 254 -68.27 49.96 50.24
N MET A 255 -67.89 48.72 49.92
CA MET A 255 -68.15 47.54 50.75
C MET A 255 -67.28 47.53 52.01
N LEU A 256 -65.95 47.72 51.86
CA LEU A 256 -65.00 47.70 52.99
C LEU A 256 -64.96 49.02 53.77
N THR A 257 -65.23 50.15 53.12
CA THR A 257 -65.29 51.47 53.79
C THR A 257 -66.62 51.74 54.48
N GLU A 258 -67.61 50.85 54.31
CA GLU A 258 -68.95 50.98 54.88
C GLU A 258 -69.62 52.33 54.58
N ASN A 259 -69.38 52.87 53.38
CA ASN A 259 -69.80 54.21 53.01
C ASN A 259 -71.33 54.39 53.16
N PRO A 260 -71.81 55.30 54.05
CA PRO A 260 -73.24 55.50 54.31
C PRO A 260 -73.98 56.14 53.14
N ASP A 261 -73.27 56.81 52.22
CA ASP A 261 -73.89 57.51 51.08
C ASP A 261 -74.49 56.54 50.05
N VAL A 262 -74.00 55.31 50.00
CA VAL A 262 -74.51 54.23 49.13
C VAL A 262 -75.97 53.90 49.45
N ALA A 263 -76.42 54.16 50.68
CA ALA A 263 -77.80 53.98 51.09
C ALA A 263 -78.76 55.02 50.51
N GLN A 264 -78.26 56.09 49.87
CA GLN A 264 -79.08 57.15 49.30
C GLN A 264 -79.76 56.72 47.99
N SER A 265 -81.08 56.85 47.92
CA SER A 265 -81.78 56.56 46.67
C SER A 265 -81.43 57.59 45.59
N ARG A 266 -81.12 57.10 44.39
CA ARG A 266 -80.89 57.96 43.21
C ARG A 266 -82.15 58.72 42.76
N THR A 267 -83.33 58.18 43.04
CA THR A 267 -84.62 58.74 42.57
C THR A 267 -85.26 59.70 43.56
N ASP A 268 -84.92 59.62 44.85
CA ASP A 268 -85.56 60.40 45.90
C ASP A 268 -84.55 60.78 46.99
N PRO A 269 -84.26 62.08 47.18
CA PRO A 269 -83.35 62.57 48.22
C PRO A 269 -83.76 62.19 49.66
N ASN A 270 -85.05 61.94 49.92
CA ASN A 270 -85.53 61.63 51.26
C ASN A 270 -85.66 60.12 51.52
N LYS A 271 -85.43 59.29 50.51
CA LYS A 271 -85.59 57.84 50.60
C LYS A 271 -84.25 57.14 50.69
N LYS A 272 -84.08 56.32 51.72
CA LYS A 272 -82.95 55.38 51.82
C LYS A 272 -83.31 54.02 51.20
N ILE A 273 -82.33 53.37 50.59
CA ILE A 273 -82.46 52.03 49.99
C ILE A 273 -82.45 50.99 51.13
N ALA A 274 -83.52 50.22 51.25
CA ALA A 274 -83.80 49.38 52.43
C ALA A 274 -82.66 48.38 52.78
N PHE A 275 -82.09 47.69 51.80
CA PHE A 275 -81.05 46.69 52.04
C PHE A 275 -79.63 47.29 52.19
N MET A 276 -79.45 48.58 51.90
CA MET A 276 -78.17 49.29 52.06
C MET A 276 -78.19 50.22 53.28
N TYR A 277 -79.28 50.28 54.03
CA TYR A 277 -79.44 51.17 55.17
C TYR A 277 -78.50 50.77 56.32
N ARG A 278 -77.57 51.66 56.67
CA ARG A 278 -76.57 51.46 57.73
C ARG A 278 -76.78 52.42 58.92
N GLY A 279 -77.99 52.38 59.50
CA GLY A 279 -78.32 53.16 60.69
C GLY A 279 -78.49 54.67 60.44
N MET A 280 -78.76 55.40 61.52
CA MET A 280 -78.95 56.86 61.48
C MET A 280 -77.60 57.58 61.43
N THR A 281 -77.57 58.73 60.77
CA THR A 281 -76.41 59.62 60.77
C THR A 281 -76.15 60.16 62.19
N PRO A 282 -74.89 60.52 62.52
CA PRO A 282 -74.58 61.13 63.81
C PRO A 282 -75.38 62.43 64.07
N GLU A 283 -75.71 63.17 63.01
CA GLU A 283 -76.54 64.38 63.09
C GLU A 283 -78.00 64.06 63.45
N GLU A 284 -78.60 63.04 62.83
CA GLU A 284 -79.96 62.57 63.17
C GLU A 284 -80.04 62.02 64.60
N LEU A 285 -79.03 61.27 65.04
CA LEU A 285 -78.94 60.79 66.43
C LEU A 285 -78.82 61.95 67.43
N LEU A 286 -78.08 63.02 67.09
CA LEU A 286 -77.99 64.22 67.92
C LEU A 286 -79.34 64.94 68.01
N ALA A 287 -80.07 65.07 66.88
CA ALA A 287 -81.41 65.66 66.87
C ALA A 287 -82.39 64.83 67.73
N PHE A 288 -82.33 63.50 67.63
CA PHE A 288 -83.13 62.60 68.45
C PHE A 288 -82.81 62.74 69.95
N ARG A 289 -81.52 62.79 70.32
CA ARG A 289 -81.09 63.01 71.72
C ARG A 289 -81.56 64.35 72.27
N LYS A 290 -81.47 65.44 71.49
CA LYS A 290 -82.01 66.75 71.88
C LYS A 290 -83.52 66.70 72.11
N GLY A 291 -84.25 65.98 71.25
CA GLY A 291 -85.69 65.76 71.43
C GLY A 291 -86.03 65.01 72.72
N GLN A 292 -85.25 63.97 73.08
CA GLN A 292 -85.44 63.25 74.35
C GLN A 292 -85.17 64.12 75.57
N GLU A 293 -84.14 64.97 75.52
CA GLU A 293 -83.81 65.90 76.59
C GLU A 293 -84.93 66.92 76.83
N GLN A 294 -85.53 67.45 75.76
CA GLN A 294 -86.71 68.32 75.84
C GLN A 294 -87.92 67.60 76.46
N GLN A 295 -88.20 66.35 76.06
CA GLN A 295 -89.30 65.57 76.63
C GLN A 295 -89.12 65.31 78.13
N LEU A 296 -87.88 65.07 78.59
CA LEU A 296 -87.57 64.92 80.01
C LEU A 296 -87.84 66.20 80.80
N LEU A 297 -87.47 67.37 80.26
CA LEU A 297 -87.74 68.67 80.87
C LEU A 297 -89.25 68.93 80.98
N ASP A 298 -90.01 68.70 79.90
CA ASP A 298 -91.46 68.89 79.88
C ASP A 298 -92.20 67.94 80.85
N ALA A 299 -91.72 66.70 80.97
CA ALA A 299 -92.28 65.73 81.91
C ALA A 299 -91.99 66.11 83.37
N ALA A 300 -90.79 66.63 83.65
CA ALA A 300 -90.44 67.15 84.97
C ALA A 300 -91.31 68.36 85.36
N GLN A 301 -91.53 69.29 84.43
CA GLN A 301 -92.43 70.44 84.65
C GLN A 301 -93.86 69.99 84.97
N ARG A 302 -94.44 69.09 84.18
CA ARG A 302 -95.79 68.54 84.44
C ARG A 302 -95.89 67.87 85.81
N LYS A 303 -94.85 67.15 86.25
CA LYS A 303 -94.82 66.51 87.57
C LYS A 303 -94.79 67.54 88.71
N THR A 304 -94.04 68.64 88.56
CA THR A 304 -94.01 69.72 89.56
C THR A 304 -95.36 70.45 89.67
N GLU A 305 -96.02 70.71 88.54
CA GLU A 305 -97.35 71.33 88.53
C GLU A 305 -98.40 70.43 89.20
N ALA A 306 -98.39 69.13 88.91
CA ALA A 306 -99.29 68.16 89.53
C ALA A 306 -99.10 68.08 91.06
N GLN A 307 -97.86 68.04 91.55
CA GLN A 307 -97.57 68.05 92.99
C GLN A 307 -98.03 69.32 93.69
N LEU A 308 -97.98 70.47 93.01
CA LEU A 308 -98.42 71.74 93.57
C LEU A 308 -99.96 71.79 93.67
N MET A 309 -100.66 71.23 92.68
CA MET A 309 -102.10 71.06 92.70
C MET A 309 -102.56 70.08 93.79
N ASP A 310 -101.90 68.93 93.96
CA ASP A 310 -102.22 67.96 95.01
C ASP A 310 -102.12 68.58 96.41
N LYS A 311 -101.05 69.35 96.68
CA LYS A 311 -100.91 70.07 97.96
C LYS A 311 -102.04 71.07 98.22
N GLN A 312 -102.54 71.73 97.17
CA GLN A 312 -103.69 72.63 97.29
C GLN A 312 -104.98 71.86 97.62
N TRP A 313 -105.21 70.71 96.97
CA TRP A 313 -106.33 69.83 97.28
C TRP A 313 -106.29 69.26 98.70
N GLU A 314 -105.10 68.85 99.16
CA GLU A 314 -104.89 68.30 100.51
C GLU A 314 -105.19 69.34 101.60
N GLN A 315 -104.75 70.60 101.41
CA GLN A 315 -105.12 71.70 102.32
C GLN A 315 -106.63 71.96 102.33
N TYR A 316 -107.29 71.87 101.17
CA TYR A 316 -108.74 72.05 101.07
C TYR A 316 -109.49 70.93 101.80
N ALA A 317 -109.03 69.68 101.68
CA ALA A 317 -109.60 68.52 102.36
C ALA A 317 -109.47 68.60 103.88
N ILE A 318 -108.29 68.95 104.40
CA ILE A 318 -108.05 69.10 105.85
C ILE A 318 -108.98 70.18 106.45
N ASN A 319 -109.16 71.30 105.75
CA ASN A 319 -110.07 72.36 106.19
C ASN A 319 -111.53 71.88 106.21
N MET A 320 -111.95 71.11 105.19
CA MET A 320 -113.30 70.54 105.12
C MET A 320 -113.55 69.53 106.27
N ASP A 321 -112.63 68.61 106.50
CA ASP A 321 -112.73 67.63 107.60
C ASP A 321 -112.83 68.30 108.97
N ARG A 322 -112.05 69.37 109.19
CA ARG A 322 -112.13 70.17 110.42
C ARG A 322 -113.52 70.78 110.61
N THR A 323 -114.14 71.29 109.55
CA THR A 323 -115.50 71.85 109.62
C THR A 323 -116.57 70.77 109.86
N LEU A 324 -116.44 69.60 109.24
CA LEU A 324 -117.32 68.45 109.46
C LEU A 324 -117.24 67.94 110.89
N MET A 325 -116.04 67.80 111.45
CA MET A 325 -115.85 67.33 112.82
C MET A 325 -116.49 68.27 113.85
N LEU A 326 -116.36 69.59 113.67
CA LEU A 326 -117.01 70.58 114.55
C LEU A 326 -118.54 70.47 114.49
N LYS A 327 -119.12 70.28 113.30
CA LYS A 327 -120.55 70.03 113.11
C LYS A 327 -121.02 68.73 113.79
N GLN A 328 -120.23 67.66 113.70
CA GLN A 328 -120.54 66.37 114.31
C GLN A 328 -120.64 66.49 115.85
N ILE A 329 -119.68 67.18 116.48
CA ILE A 329 -119.68 67.43 117.93
C ILE A 329 -120.93 68.22 118.35
N GLU A 330 -121.37 69.18 117.54
CA GLU A 330 -122.58 69.98 117.79
C GLU A 330 -123.85 69.10 117.77
N VAL A 331 -123.94 68.18 116.81
CA VAL A 331 -125.07 67.23 116.68
C VAL A 331 -125.12 66.24 117.84
N ASP A 332 -123.98 65.70 118.24
CA ASP A 332 -123.91 64.70 119.31
C ASP A 332 -124.27 65.30 120.69
N ARG A 333 -123.93 66.58 120.94
CA ARG A 333 -124.40 67.29 122.14
C ARG A 333 -125.93 67.42 122.16
N ARG A 334 -126.55 67.83 121.04
CA ARG A 334 -128.01 67.94 120.95
C ARG A 334 -128.72 66.60 121.14
N ARG A 335 -128.17 65.50 120.61
CA ARG A 335 -128.72 64.14 120.83
C ARG A 335 -128.68 63.75 122.31
N LYS A 336 -127.60 64.09 123.01
CA LYS A 336 -127.44 63.77 124.43
C LYS A 336 -128.45 64.53 125.29
N ASP A 337 -128.65 65.83 125.01
CA ASP A 337 -129.66 66.64 125.69
C ASP A 337 -131.08 66.07 125.48
N GLN A 338 -131.42 65.68 124.25
CA GLN A 338 -132.72 65.04 123.93
C GLN A 338 -132.91 63.70 124.65
N PHE A 339 -131.84 62.91 124.81
CA PHE A 339 -131.89 61.64 125.51
C PHE A 339 -132.11 61.81 127.03
N ASP A 340 -131.44 62.79 127.65
CA ASP A 340 -131.60 63.06 129.08
C ASP A 340 -133.00 63.59 129.43
N ASP A 341 -133.62 64.38 128.55
CA ASP A 341 -135.00 64.85 128.72
C ASP A 341 -136.02 63.69 128.59
N LEU A 342 -135.81 62.76 127.65
CA LEU A 342 -136.62 61.54 127.53
C LEU A 342 -136.53 60.65 128.77
N MET A 343 -135.33 60.49 129.35
CA MET A 343 -135.14 59.69 130.57
C MET A 343 -135.84 60.31 131.78
N ARG A 344 -135.84 61.64 131.93
CA ARG A 344 -136.59 62.32 133.00
C ARG A 344 -138.10 62.19 132.85
N ALA A 345 -138.62 62.21 131.62
CA ALA A 345 -140.04 62.01 131.35
C ALA A 345 -140.50 60.58 131.67
N ASN A 346 -139.72 59.56 131.27
CA ASN A 346 -140.02 58.16 131.56
C ASN A 346 -140.03 57.83 133.05
N ALA A 347 -139.13 58.44 133.83
CA ALA A 347 -139.09 58.22 135.28
C ALA A 347 -140.36 58.71 136.00
N LYS A 348 -140.95 59.84 135.56
CA LYS A 348 -142.21 60.35 136.12
C LYS A 348 -143.40 59.45 135.79
N LEU A 349 -143.46 58.99 134.54
CA LEU A 349 -144.53 58.12 134.03
C LEU A 349 -144.56 56.74 134.74
N ALA A 350 -143.39 56.24 135.15
CA ALA A 350 -143.26 54.99 135.88
C ALA A 350 -143.86 55.05 137.30
N VAL A 351 -143.77 56.20 137.98
CA VAL A 351 -144.35 56.38 139.33
C VAL A 351 -145.88 56.46 139.26
N GLU A 352 -146.43 57.20 138.30
CA GLU A 352 -147.89 57.34 138.12
C GLU A 352 -148.59 56.02 137.79
N GLN A 353 -147.95 55.15 136.99
CA GLN A 353 -148.52 53.85 136.63
C GLN A 353 -148.55 52.85 137.80
N ASP A 354 -147.61 52.93 138.73
CA ASP A 354 -147.53 51.99 139.86
C ASP A 354 -148.59 52.31 140.92
N GLU A 355 -148.93 53.60 141.09
CA GLU A 355 -150.01 54.06 141.97
C GLU A 355 -151.41 53.67 141.43
N GLN A 356 -151.65 53.82 140.13
CA GLN A 356 -152.91 53.38 139.49
C GLN A 356 -153.11 51.86 139.60
N ARG A 357 -152.03 51.08 139.49
CA ARG A 357 -152.08 49.61 139.55
C ARG A 357 -152.50 49.12 140.94
N LYS A 358 -152.03 49.75 142.01
CA LYS A 358 -152.42 49.39 143.40
C LYS A 358 -153.88 49.68 143.70
N HIS A 359 -154.42 50.80 143.20
CA HIS A 359 -155.83 51.16 143.40
C HIS A 359 -156.82 50.24 142.64
N SER A 360 -156.37 49.64 141.53
CA SER A 360 -157.19 48.72 140.71
C SER A 360 -157.39 47.33 141.32
N LEU A 361 -156.53 46.91 142.26
CA LEU A 361 -156.58 45.56 142.86
C LEU A 361 -157.59 45.44 144.00
N GLU A 362 -158.03 46.53 144.62
CA GLU A 362 -158.98 46.51 145.74
C GLU A 362 -160.46 46.36 145.31
N GLN A 363 -160.79 46.36 144.01
CA GLN A 363 -162.18 46.47 143.50
C GLN A 363 -162.85 45.18 142.99
N LEU A 364 -162.23 43.99 143.02
CA LEU A 364 -162.81 42.78 142.40
C LEU A 364 -163.17 41.68 143.43
N ASN A 365 -164.35 41.80 144.03
CA ASN A 365 -165.05 40.76 144.80
C ASN A 365 -166.32 40.34 144.05
N ASN A 366 -166.50 39.05 143.77
CA ASN A 366 -167.66 38.56 143.01
C ASN A 366 -168.67 37.85 143.93
N ALA A 367 -169.89 38.38 143.97
CA ALA A 367 -171.07 37.83 144.64
C ALA A 367 -171.91 36.95 143.69
N VAL A 368 -172.60 35.96 144.25
CA VAL A 368 -173.43 34.97 143.54
C VAL A 368 -174.84 35.51 143.32
N PHE A 369 -175.43 35.21 142.16
CA PHE A 369 -176.80 35.57 141.78
C PHE A 369 -177.66 34.32 141.50
N ASP A 370 -178.97 34.44 141.73
CA ASP A 370 -179.94 33.33 141.75
C ASP A 370 -180.11 32.59 140.41
N ASP A 371 -179.73 33.17 139.26
CA ASP A 371 -179.74 32.53 137.93
C ASP A 371 -178.78 31.33 137.78
N PHE A 372 -177.79 31.18 138.66
CA PHE A 372 -176.77 30.13 138.51
C PHE A 372 -177.30 28.72 138.85
N TYR A 373 -178.22 28.63 139.82
CA TYR A 373 -178.76 27.33 140.26
C TYR A 373 -179.83 26.75 139.30
N ASP A 374 -180.37 27.57 138.39
CA ASP A 374 -181.38 27.20 137.37
C ASP A 374 -180.79 26.45 136.16
N GLN A 375 -179.48 26.20 136.14
CA GLN A 375 -178.79 25.44 135.09
C GLN A 375 -178.62 23.95 135.42
N PHE A 376 -178.93 23.50 136.64
CA PHE A 376 -178.88 22.08 137.00
C PHE A 376 -180.23 21.37 136.73
N ASN A 377 -180.16 20.15 136.17
CA ASN A 377 -181.28 19.22 135.92
C ASN A 377 -182.34 19.62 134.86
N LYS A 378 -181.94 19.96 133.61
CA LYS A 378 -182.89 20.28 132.51
C LYS A 378 -183.11 19.20 131.43
N ASN A 379 -182.60 17.98 131.56
CA ASN A 379 -182.94 16.86 130.65
C ASN A 379 -182.62 15.48 131.23
N SER A 380 -183.49 14.50 130.96
CA SER A 380 -183.54 13.20 131.61
C SER A 380 -182.58 12.17 131.00
N ARG A 381 -181.29 12.31 131.32
CA ARG A 381 -180.36 11.19 131.30
C ARG A 381 -179.37 11.27 132.44
#